data_AF-A0A1V3S9E5-F1
#
_entry.id   AF-A0A1V3S9E5-F1
#
_cell.length_a   1.000
_cell.length_b   1.000
_cell.length_c   1.000
_cell.angle_alpha   90.00
_cell.angle_beta   90.00
_cell.angle_gamma   90.00
#
_symmetry.space_group_name_H-M   'P 1'
#
loop_
_entity.id
_entity.type
_entity.pdbx_description
1 polymer ?
#
loop_
_entity_poly.entity_id
_entity_poly.type
_entity_poly.pdbx_seq_one_letter_code
_entity_poly.pdbx_strand_id
1 'polypeptide(L)'
;MIGWTFCHPPEDESALIKEQWTGEGLPHIGAVCEVRRIAWGDTWSKVKVLCYGEKRAFFQNADGTEQSLRLDKIEFRHIRTPEQIAAEEREAKAKEMYLSVYFAVSEESWDHVPEAMRETFRKAIDAGWQQVAP
;
A
#
# COMPACT_ATOMS: atom_id res chain seq x y z
N MET A 1 -23.82 27.14 49.58
CA MET A 1 -23.56 25.86 48.90
C MET A 1 -23.64 26.10 47.41
N ILE A 2 -22.50 26.15 46.73
CA ILE A 2 -22.41 26.37 45.29
C ILE A 2 -22.30 24.98 44.66
N GLY A 3 -23.35 24.53 43.99
CA GLY A 3 -23.40 23.21 43.34
C GLY A 3 -22.56 23.24 42.07
N TRP A 4 -21.45 22.50 42.05
CA TRP A 4 -20.69 22.23 40.84
C TRP A 4 -21.46 21.19 40.04
N THR A 5 -22.21 21.64 39.03
CA THR A 5 -22.79 20.72 38.05
C THR A 5 -21.67 20.36 37.08
N PHE A 6 -21.05 19.20 37.29
CA PHE A 6 -20.21 18.57 36.29
C PHE A 6 -21.08 18.27 35.07
N CYS A 7 -20.97 19.09 34.02
CA CYS A 7 -21.41 18.72 32.69
C CYS A 7 -20.57 17.52 32.27
N HIS A 8 -21.12 16.31 32.44
CA HIS A 8 -20.58 15.14 31.77
C HIS A 8 -20.85 15.38 30.27
N PRO A 9 -19.84 15.39 29.40
CA PRO A 9 -20.10 15.33 27.97
C PRO A 9 -20.90 14.04 27.71
N PRO A 10 -21.94 14.07 26.87
CA PRO A 10 -22.69 12.85 26.57
C PRO A 10 -21.71 11.81 26.02
N GLU A 11 -21.62 10.65 26.68
CA GLU A 11 -20.71 9.54 26.35
C GLU A 11 -21.01 8.88 24.99
N ASP A 12 -21.84 9.51 24.14
CA ASP A 12 -22.48 8.89 22.98
C ASP A 12 -22.37 9.69 21.67
N GLU A 13 -21.68 10.84 21.65
CA GLU A 13 -21.41 11.56 20.39
C GLU A 13 -20.11 11.13 19.70
N SER A 14 -19.18 10.51 20.43
CA SER A 14 -17.92 9.99 19.87
C SER A 14 -18.07 8.60 19.21
N ALA A 15 -19.23 7.96 19.37
CA ALA A 15 -19.55 6.66 18.80
C ALA A 15 -20.10 6.72 17.36
N LEU A 16 -20.51 7.90 16.87
CA LEU A 16 -21.41 8.02 15.71
C LEU A 16 -20.78 8.48 14.40
N ILE A 17 -19.47 8.74 14.33
CA ILE A 17 -18.78 9.01 13.05
C ILE A 17 -17.45 8.24 12.98
N LYS A 18 -17.50 6.91 13.07
CA LYS A 18 -16.56 6.11 12.29
C LYS A 18 -17.17 5.93 10.91
N GLU A 19 -17.15 6.98 10.10
CA GLU A 19 -17.31 6.81 8.65
C GLU A 19 -16.32 5.71 8.24
N GLN A 20 -16.86 4.59 7.77
CA GLN A 20 -16.06 3.52 7.20
C GLN A 20 -15.38 4.12 5.98
N TRP A 21 -14.12 4.52 6.19
CA TRP A 21 -13.28 5.06 5.13
C TRP A 21 -13.37 4.11 3.94
N THR A 22 -13.81 4.61 2.79
CA THR A 22 -14.09 3.80 1.59
C THR A 22 -12.84 3.37 0.86
N GLY A 23 -11.66 3.82 1.32
CA GLY A 23 -10.39 3.68 0.61
C GLY A 23 -10.04 4.93 -0.21
N GLU A 24 -10.99 5.86 -0.39
CA GLU A 24 -10.75 7.13 -1.07
C GLU A 24 -10.40 8.24 -0.07
N GLY A 25 -9.47 9.11 -0.47
CA GLY A 25 -9.02 10.22 0.38
C GLY A 25 -8.22 9.77 1.61
N LEU A 26 -8.22 10.59 2.65
CA LEU A 26 -7.49 10.32 3.88
C LEU A 26 -8.31 9.41 4.81
N PRO A 27 -7.71 8.34 5.38
CA PRO A 27 -8.34 7.60 6.47
C PRO A 27 -8.70 8.49 7.66
N HIS A 28 -9.72 8.12 8.43
CA HIS A 28 -10.04 8.83 9.68
C HIS A 28 -8.95 8.62 10.74
N ILE A 29 -8.82 9.56 11.68
CA ILE A 29 -7.90 9.43 12.82
C ILE A 29 -8.26 8.18 13.63
N GLY A 30 -7.26 7.35 13.91
CA GLY A 30 -7.43 6.05 14.59
C GLY A 30 -7.68 4.87 13.66
N ALA A 31 -7.88 5.09 12.35
CA ALA A 31 -7.99 4.02 11.37
C ALA A 31 -6.71 3.19 11.31
N VAL A 32 -6.87 1.87 11.15
CA VAL A 32 -5.76 0.95 10.87
C VAL A 32 -5.79 0.60 9.39
N CYS A 33 -4.74 0.94 8.66
CA CYS A 33 -4.65 0.83 7.20
C CYS A 33 -3.23 0.44 6.76
N GLU A 34 -3.05 0.22 5.46
CA GLU A 34 -1.71 0.13 4.87
C GLU A 34 -1.31 1.48 4.28
N VAL A 35 -0.03 1.85 4.43
CA VAL A 35 0.57 3.04 3.82
C VAL A 35 1.82 2.66 3.04
N ARG A 36 2.06 3.35 1.93
CA ARG A 36 3.27 3.23 1.11
C ARG A 36 3.76 4.60 0.66
N ARG A 37 5.07 4.78 0.48
CA ARG A 37 5.64 5.96 -0.21
C ARG A 37 5.61 5.78 -1.72
N ILE A 38 5.09 6.79 -2.43
CA ILE A 38 4.97 6.78 -3.90
C ILE A 38 6.35 6.79 -4.57
N ALA A 39 7.29 7.57 -4.02
CA ALA A 39 8.53 7.92 -4.73
C ALA A 39 9.65 6.85 -4.67
N TRP A 40 9.47 5.75 -3.94
CA TRP A 40 10.55 4.77 -3.72
C TRP A 40 10.16 3.32 -3.90
N GLY A 41 8.97 3.02 -4.45
CA GLY A 41 8.52 1.63 -4.59
C GLY A 41 8.45 0.90 -3.24
N ASP A 42 8.29 1.65 -2.14
CA ASP A 42 8.31 1.12 -0.77
C ASP A 42 7.27 0.00 -0.61
N THR A 43 7.56 -0.93 0.29
CA THR A 43 6.59 -1.97 0.66
C THR A 43 5.44 -1.34 1.47
N TRP A 44 4.22 -1.82 1.20
CA TRP A 44 3.05 -1.45 1.99
C TRP A 44 3.22 -1.89 3.45
N SER A 45 3.04 -0.95 4.38
CA SER A 45 3.21 -1.18 5.82
C SER A 45 1.90 -0.94 6.56
N LYS A 46 1.55 -1.83 7.49
CA LYS A 46 0.37 -1.66 8.36
C LYS A 46 0.65 -0.60 9.43
N VAL A 47 -0.21 0.40 9.52
CA VAL A 47 -0.09 1.52 10.47
C VAL A 47 -1.44 1.89 11.07
N LYS A 48 -1.42 2.57 12.22
CA LYS A 48 -2.57 3.27 12.80
C LYS A 48 -2.38 4.78 12.63
N VAL A 49 -3.36 5.45 12.04
CA VAL A 49 -3.33 6.92 11.88
C VAL A 49 -3.49 7.60 13.24
N LEU A 50 -2.56 8.49 13.58
CA LEU A 50 -2.57 9.23 14.85
C LEU A 50 -3.11 10.66 14.65
N CYS A 51 -2.60 11.37 13.66
CA CYS A 51 -3.08 12.71 13.31
C CYS A 51 -2.57 13.17 11.94
N TYR A 52 -3.15 14.27 11.46
CA TYR A 52 -2.72 14.98 10.26
C TYR A 52 -2.32 16.42 10.64
N GLY A 53 -1.18 16.86 10.14
CA GLY A 53 -0.85 18.27 9.97
C GLY A 53 -1.07 18.69 8.52
N GLU A 54 -0.83 19.97 8.20
CA GLU A 54 -1.08 20.52 6.85
C GLU A 54 -0.34 19.79 5.72
N LYS A 55 0.85 19.26 6.01
CA LYS A 55 1.73 18.61 5.00
C LYS A 55 2.14 17.20 5.37
N ARG A 56 1.83 16.76 6.59
CA ARG A 56 2.35 15.51 7.15
C ARG A 56 1.25 14.73 7.83
N ALA A 57 1.39 13.42 7.77
CA ALA A 57 0.59 12.49 8.54
C ALA A 57 1.50 11.76 9.53
N PHE A 58 0.98 11.53 10.73
CA PHE A 58 1.67 10.83 11.81
C PHE A 58 0.97 9.51 12.07
N PHE A 59 1.76 8.46 12.29
CA PHE A 59 1.25 7.11 12.44
C PHE A 59 2.03 6.35 13.50
N GLN A 60 1.35 5.36 14.08
CA GLN A 60 1.99 4.29 14.85
C GLN A 60 2.16 3.06 13.96
N ASN A 61 3.38 2.53 13.93
CA ASN A 61 3.75 1.31 13.24
C ASN A 61 3.32 0.07 14.03
N ALA A 62 3.37 -1.10 13.39
CA ALA A 62 3.04 -2.37 14.04
C ALA A 62 3.94 -2.71 15.25
N ASP A 63 5.18 -2.22 15.26
CA ASP A 63 6.13 -2.38 16.38
C ASP A 63 5.93 -1.34 17.50
N GLY A 64 4.93 -0.46 17.38
CA GLY A 64 4.61 0.60 18.33
C GLY A 64 5.42 1.88 18.14
N THR A 65 6.39 1.91 17.23
CA THR A 65 7.15 3.14 16.91
C THR A 65 6.27 4.14 16.18
N GLU A 66 6.61 5.43 16.30
CA GLU A 66 5.93 6.49 15.57
C GLU A 66 6.75 6.91 14.35
N GLN A 67 6.06 7.22 13.26
CA GLN A 67 6.67 7.82 12.08
C GLN A 67 5.82 8.96 11.53
N SER A 68 6.46 9.88 10.80
CA SER A 68 5.76 10.92 10.05
C SER A 68 6.16 10.91 8.57
N LEU A 69 5.16 10.97 7.70
CA LEU A 69 5.35 10.99 6.24
C LEU A 69 4.67 12.22 5.64
N ARG A 70 5.18 12.67 4.49
CA ARG A 70 4.55 13.76 3.75
C ARG A 70 3.31 13.27 3.01
N LEU A 71 2.21 14.01 3.14
CA LEU A 71 0.91 13.66 2.53
C LEU A 71 0.98 13.57 1.01
N ASP A 72 1.77 14.43 0.36
CA ASP A 72 1.95 14.46 -1.11
C ASP A 72 2.84 13.33 -1.65
N LYS A 73 3.31 12.43 -0.79
CA LYS A 73 4.26 11.35 -1.13
C LYS A 73 3.82 9.98 -0.65
N ILE A 74 2.58 9.84 -0.20
CA ILE A 74 2.07 8.57 0.33
C ILE A 74 0.72 8.21 -0.27
N GLU A 75 0.46 6.91 -0.31
CA GLU A 75 -0.81 6.32 -0.65
C GLU A 75 -1.31 5.48 0.52
N PHE A 76 -2.63 5.43 0.66
CA PHE A 76 -3.31 4.61 1.65
C PHE A 76 -4.17 3.57 0.94
N ARG A 77 -4.33 2.41 1.58
CA ARG A 77 -5.39 1.45 1.24
C ARG A 77 -5.84 0.68 2.47
N HIS A 78 -6.94 -0.05 2.34
CA HIS A 78 -7.37 -0.98 3.38
C HIS A 78 -6.34 -2.10 3.61
N ILE A 79 -6.40 -2.67 4.81
CA ILE A 79 -5.64 -3.87 5.13
C ILE A 79 -6.13 -5.00 4.23
N ARG A 80 -5.22 -5.60 3.48
CA ARG A 80 -5.50 -6.80 2.69
C ARG A 80 -5.63 -8.02 3.58
N THR A 81 -6.44 -8.97 3.15
CA THR A 81 -6.50 -10.31 3.74
C THR A 81 -5.19 -11.07 3.48
N PRO A 82 -4.81 -12.03 4.36
CA PRO A 82 -3.66 -12.91 4.12
C PRO A 82 -3.71 -13.59 2.74
N GLU A 83 -4.90 -13.96 2.27
CA GLU A 83 -5.12 -14.61 0.98
C GLU A 83 -4.80 -13.66 -0.19
N GLN A 84 -5.20 -12.40 -0.10
CA GLN A 84 -4.86 -11.37 -1.08
C GLN A 84 -3.36 -11.10 -1.12
N ILE A 85 -2.72 -10.99 0.06
CA ILE A 85 -1.26 -10.83 0.15
C ILE A 85 -0.55 -12.01 -0.52
N ALA A 86 -0.94 -13.24 -0.18
CA ALA A 86 -0.35 -14.44 -0.76
C ALA A 86 -0.59 -14.56 -2.28
N ALA A 87 -1.71 -14.04 -2.79
CA ALA A 87 -1.98 -13.98 -4.23
C ALA A 87 -1.07 -12.98 -4.95
N GLU A 88 -0.95 -11.76 -4.40
CA GLU A 88 -0.06 -10.72 -4.92
C GLU A 88 1.41 -11.16 -4.89
N GLU A 89 1.86 -11.83 -3.82
CA GLU A 89 3.22 -12.37 -3.72
C GLU A 89 3.49 -13.47 -4.75
N ARG A 90 2.52 -14.35 -5.00
CA ARG A 90 2.62 -15.38 -6.05
C ARG A 90 2.73 -14.73 -7.43
N GLU A 91 1.94 -13.70 -7.69
CA GLU A 91 1.99 -12.96 -8.95
C GLU A 91 3.33 -12.20 -9.10
N ALA A 92 3.81 -11.57 -8.04
CA ALA A 92 5.10 -10.86 -8.04
C ALA A 92 6.26 -11.81 -8.32
N LYS A 93 6.29 -12.99 -7.69
CA LYS A 93 7.31 -14.02 -7.96
C LYS A 93 7.23 -14.57 -9.38
N ALA A 94 6.01 -14.76 -9.89
CA ALA A 94 5.83 -15.17 -11.28
C ALA A 94 6.34 -14.09 -12.25
N LYS A 95 6.07 -12.82 -11.98
CA LYS A 95 6.60 -11.67 -12.74
C LYS A 95 8.13 -11.63 -12.72
N GLU A 96 8.74 -11.76 -11.55
CA GLU A 96 10.19 -11.75 -11.40
C GLU A 96 10.86 -12.90 -12.16
N MET A 97 10.35 -14.13 -12.00
CA MET A 97 10.84 -15.29 -12.73
C MET A 97 10.68 -15.12 -14.25
N TYR A 98 9.57 -14.55 -14.68
CA TYR A 98 9.30 -14.32 -16.10
C TYR A 98 10.28 -13.32 -16.72
N LEU A 99 10.52 -12.19 -16.03
CA LEU A 99 11.43 -11.16 -16.49
C LEU A 99 12.89 -11.62 -16.42
N SER A 100 13.28 -12.39 -15.40
CA SER A 100 14.65 -12.92 -15.34
C SER A 100 14.96 -13.86 -16.50
N VAL A 101 14.00 -14.70 -16.91
CA VAL A 101 14.13 -15.51 -18.13
C VAL A 101 14.23 -14.63 -19.37
N TYR A 102 13.36 -13.62 -19.52
CA TYR A 102 13.39 -12.70 -20.66
C TYR A 102 14.74 -12.01 -20.83
N PHE A 103 15.28 -11.40 -19.77
CA PHE A 103 16.54 -10.65 -19.82
C PHE A 103 17.79 -11.54 -19.84
N ALA A 104 17.67 -12.81 -19.44
CA ALA A 104 18.76 -13.78 -19.55
C ALA A 104 18.94 -14.32 -20.98
N VAL A 105 17.93 -14.18 -21.84
CA VAL A 105 18.06 -14.52 -23.26
C VAL A 105 18.89 -13.43 -23.94
N SER A 106 20.09 -13.77 -24.41
CA SER A 106 20.90 -12.85 -25.22
C SER A 106 20.19 -12.49 -26.53
N GLU A 107 20.50 -11.33 -27.12
CA GLU A 107 19.94 -10.95 -28.43
C GLU A 107 20.18 -12.03 -29.50
N GLU A 108 21.36 -12.66 -29.52
CA GLU A 108 21.66 -13.80 -30.41
C GLU A 108 20.76 -15.03 -30.16
N SER A 109 20.33 -15.25 -28.92
CA SER A 109 19.44 -16.35 -28.56
C SER A 109 17.97 -16.02 -28.78
N TRP A 110 17.62 -14.73 -28.91
CA TRP A 110 16.26 -14.26 -29.08
C TRP A 110 15.63 -14.82 -30.36
N ASP A 111 16.40 -14.88 -31.44
CA ASP A 111 16.00 -15.45 -32.74
C ASP A 111 15.78 -16.98 -32.71
N HIS A 112 16.20 -17.65 -31.64
CA HIS A 112 15.96 -19.08 -31.40
C HIS A 112 14.81 -19.35 -30.40
N VAL A 113 14.31 -18.33 -29.70
CA VAL A 113 13.12 -18.45 -28.85
C VAL A 113 11.90 -18.72 -29.73
N PRO A 114 11.04 -19.72 -29.43
CA PRO A 114 9.82 -19.94 -30.20
C PRO A 114 8.93 -18.68 -30.26
N GLU A 115 8.34 -18.39 -31.44
CA GLU A 115 7.58 -17.15 -31.65
C GLU A 115 6.43 -16.99 -30.65
N ALA A 116 5.75 -18.08 -30.28
CA ALA A 116 4.68 -18.05 -29.27
C ALA A 116 5.18 -17.54 -27.90
N MET A 117 6.43 -17.85 -27.53
CA MET A 117 7.04 -17.41 -26.29
C MET A 117 7.43 -15.92 -26.38
N ARG A 118 7.99 -15.47 -27.52
CA ARG A 118 8.26 -14.03 -27.78
C ARG A 118 7.00 -13.18 -27.72
N GLU A 119 5.92 -13.65 -28.32
CA GLU A 119 4.61 -12.99 -28.28
C GLU A 119 4.06 -12.89 -26.85
N THR A 120 4.28 -13.91 -26.03
CA THR A 120 3.92 -13.85 -24.61
C THR A 120 4.72 -12.75 -23.90
N PHE A 121 6.02 -12.62 -24.20
CA PHE A 121 6.89 -11.60 -23.60
C PHE A 121 6.48 -10.19 -23.99
N ARG A 122 6.19 -9.97 -25.29
CA ARG A 122 5.66 -8.70 -25.79
C ARG A 122 4.37 -8.31 -25.08
N LYS A 123 3.40 -9.24 -24.97
CA LYS A 123 2.14 -8.99 -24.26
C LYS A 123 2.32 -8.63 -22.80
N ALA A 124 3.28 -9.24 -22.11
CA ALA A 124 3.57 -8.90 -20.71
C ALA A 124 4.14 -7.47 -20.58
N ILE A 125 5.06 -7.09 -21.47
CA ILE A 125 5.62 -5.73 -21.51
C ILE A 125 4.54 -4.70 -21.86
N ASP A 126 3.69 -4.98 -22.86
CA ASP A 126 2.56 -4.13 -23.24
C ASP A 126 1.55 -3.98 -22.08
N ALA A 127 1.41 -5.01 -21.25
CA ALA A 127 0.64 -4.96 -20.00
C ALA A 127 1.35 -4.19 -18.87
N GLY A 128 2.50 -3.55 -19.15
CA GLY A 128 3.24 -2.70 -18.24
C GLY A 128 4.21 -3.45 -17.31
N TRP A 129 4.55 -4.70 -17.61
CA TRP A 129 5.50 -5.45 -16.79
C TRP A 129 6.93 -4.94 -17.06
N GLN A 130 7.60 -4.46 -16.01
CA GLN A 130 8.96 -3.92 -16.08
C GLN A 130 9.84 -4.61 -15.04
N GLN A 131 11.14 -4.75 -15.33
CA GLN A 131 12.11 -5.24 -14.36
C GLN A 131 12.21 -4.24 -13.21
N VAL A 132 11.90 -4.69 -11.99
CA VAL A 132 12.19 -3.91 -10.79
C VAL A 132 13.69 -4.07 -10.55
N ALA A 133 14.43 -2.96 -10.65
CA ALA A 133 15.88 -2.97 -10.38
C ALA A 133 16.14 -3.44 -8.93
N PRO A 134 17.18 -4.25 -8.69
CA PRO A 134 17.57 -4.66 -7.34
C PRO A 134 18.07 -3.48 -6.49
#